data_AF-A0A529I8W1-F1
#
_entry.id   AF-A0A529I8W1-F1
#
_cell.length_a   1.000
_cell.length_b   1.000
_cell.length_c   1.000
_cell.angle_alpha   90.00
_cell.angle_beta   90.00
_cell.angle_gamma   90.00
#
_symmetry.space_group_name_H-M   'P 1'
#
loop_
_entity.id
_entity.type
_entity.pdbx_description
1 polymer ?
#
loop_
_entity_poly.entity_id
_entity_poly.type
_entity_poly.pdbx_seq_one_letter_code
_entity_poly.pdbx_strand_id
1 'polypeptide(L)'
;MNYQRFFEEAIDQLHAERRYRVFADLERIVGKFPRAIWRSNGRAQEITVWCSNDYLGMGQHPDVIDAFQKAAGKMGSGAGGTRNISGTSNPLVELELELADLHDKEAALVFTSGFVSNEASISTIARLLPNCLIISDELNHASMIEGVRRSGAEKKIFRHNDVAHLESLLQAAGRERAKLIVFESVYSMDGDIAPIKQIVDLAERYNAMTYIDEVHAVGMYGPRGGGITEREGLADRIDIIEGTLAKAFGTLGGYITGTSAVIDAVRSYAPGFI
;
A
#
# COMPACT_ATOMS: atom_id res chain seq x y z
N MET A 1 36.02 -16.27 -12.96
CA MET A 1 35.08 -15.27 -12.39
C MET A 1 34.79 -15.68 -10.97
N ASN A 2 35.00 -14.81 -9.99
CA ASN A 2 34.66 -15.10 -8.59
C ASN A 2 33.35 -14.38 -8.24
N TYR A 3 32.24 -15.11 -8.24
CA TYR A 3 30.92 -14.53 -7.96
C TYR A 3 30.83 -13.91 -6.57
N GLN A 4 31.51 -14.50 -5.58
CA GLN A 4 31.52 -14.02 -4.19
C GLN A 4 31.97 -12.56 -4.09
N ARG A 5 32.97 -12.18 -4.89
CA ARG A 5 33.54 -10.83 -4.88
C ARG A 5 32.52 -9.73 -5.23
N PHE A 6 31.57 -10.01 -6.11
CA PHE A 6 30.52 -9.03 -6.46
C PHE A 6 29.59 -8.73 -5.29
N PHE A 7 29.30 -9.73 -4.46
CA PHE A 7 28.47 -9.54 -3.27
C PHE A 7 29.23 -8.82 -2.16
N GLU A 8 30.51 -9.15 -1.97
CA GLU A 8 31.38 -8.45 -1.02
C GLU A 8 31.51 -6.96 -1.39
N GLU A 9 31.81 -6.65 -2.66
CA GLU A 9 31.89 -5.27 -3.15
C GLU A 9 30.56 -4.51 -2.97
N ALA A 10 29.42 -5.17 -3.19
CA ALA A 10 28.10 -4.56 -2.96
C ALA A 10 27.86 -4.22 -1.47
N ILE A 11 28.30 -5.08 -0.54
CA ILE A 11 28.19 -4.84 0.90
C ILE A 11 29.18 -3.77 1.37
N ASP A 12 30.42 -3.80 0.87
CA ASP A 12 31.43 -2.78 1.16
C ASP A 12 30.95 -1.39 0.77
N GLN A 13 30.23 -1.29 -0.36
CA GLN A 13 29.61 -0.03 -0.77
C GLN A 13 28.54 0.47 0.23
N LEU A 14 27.71 -0.42 0.81
CA LEU A 14 26.75 -0.04 1.86
C LEU A 14 27.46 0.48 3.12
N HIS A 15 28.58 -0.13 3.49
CA HIS A 15 29.39 0.31 4.62
C HIS A 15 30.06 1.66 4.36
N ALA A 16 30.66 1.84 3.18
CA ALA A 16 31.29 3.09 2.76
C ALA A 16 30.29 4.26 2.77
N GLU A 17 29.05 4.02 2.32
CA GLU A 17 27.95 4.99 2.29
C GLU A 17 27.20 5.11 3.63
N ARG A 18 27.61 4.37 4.68
CA ARG A 18 26.98 4.35 6.02
C ARG A 18 25.47 4.08 6.01
N ARG A 19 25.01 3.30 5.04
CA ARG A 19 23.60 2.87 4.92
C ARG A 19 23.40 1.36 5.06
N TYR A 20 24.45 0.65 5.49
CA TYR A 20 24.32 -0.72 5.96
C TYR A 20 23.37 -0.77 7.16
N ARG A 21 22.42 -1.71 7.16
CA ARG A 21 21.37 -1.79 8.18
C ARG A 21 21.65 -2.93 9.15
N VAL A 22 21.60 -2.62 10.43
CA VAL A 22 21.57 -3.61 11.51
C VAL A 22 20.18 -3.55 12.13
N PHE A 23 19.47 -4.68 12.17
CA PHE A 23 18.11 -4.74 12.68
C PHE A 23 18.09 -4.91 14.21
N ALA A 24 17.18 -4.21 14.88
CA ALA A 24 16.94 -4.40 16.31
C ALA A 24 16.06 -5.64 16.52
N ASP A 25 16.51 -6.57 17.38
CA ASP A 25 15.75 -7.74 17.79
C ASP A 25 14.78 -7.35 18.92
N LEU A 26 13.48 -7.34 18.59
CA LEU A 26 12.42 -6.77 19.43
C LEU A 26 11.27 -7.78 19.62
N GLU A 27 10.79 -7.90 20.85
CA GLU A 27 9.63 -8.68 21.24
C GLU A 27 8.60 -7.75 21.91
N ARG A 28 7.55 -7.33 21.19
CA ARG A 28 6.53 -6.41 21.73
C ARG A 28 5.68 -7.12 22.79
N ILE A 29 5.26 -6.39 23.84
CA ILE A 29 4.55 -6.97 24.98
C ILE A 29 3.05 -6.63 24.91
N VAL A 30 2.22 -7.62 24.56
CA VAL A 30 0.75 -7.48 24.50
C VAL A 30 0.19 -6.96 25.84
N GLY A 31 -0.74 -6.00 25.78
CA GLY A 31 -1.32 -5.33 26.95
C GLY A 31 -0.43 -4.24 27.55
N LYS A 32 0.77 -4.03 27.00
CA LYS A 32 1.74 -3.01 27.43
C LYS A 32 2.34 -2.24 26.26
N PHE A 33 1.77 -2.25 25.06
CA PHE A 33 2.31 -1.38 24.00
C PHE A 33 2.33 0.08 24.49
N PRO A 34 3.38 0.85 24.18
CA PRO A 34 4.47 0.55 23.24
C PRO A 34 5.74 -0.10 23.85
N ARG A 35 5.62 -0.84 24.96
CA ARG A 35 6.76 -1.59 25.56
C ARG A 35 7.14 -2.82 24.75
N ALA A 36 8.44 -3.08 24.67
CA ALA A 36 9.02 -4.27 24.04
C ALA A 36 10.27 -4.73 24.80
N ILE A 37 10.64 -6.00 24.65
CA ILE A 37 11.95 -6.51 25.06
C ILE A 37 12.91 -6.40 23.88
N TRP A 38 13.99 -5.65 24.05
CA TRP A 38 15.13 -5.64 23.13
C TRP A 38 16.16 -6.68 23.55
N ARG A 39 16.62 -7.48 22.59
CA ARG A 39 17.62 -8.53 22.80
C ARG A 39 18.91 -8.22 22.03
N SER A 40 20.05 -8.33 22.70
CA SER A 40 21.36 -8.14 22.07
C SER A 40 22.46 -8.80 22.89
N ASN A 41 23.35 -9.57 22.25
CA ASN A 41 24.52 -10.18 22.88
C ASN A 41 24.20 -10.95 24.18
N GLY A 42 23.10 -11.72 24.17
CA GLY A 42 22.63 -12.49 25.32
C GLY A 42 21.96 -11.67 26.43
N ARG A 43 21.78 -10.36 26.25
CA ARG A 43 21.03 -9.49 27.18
C ARG A 43 19.60 -9.28 26.70
N ALA A 44 18.68 -9.08 27.64
CA ALA A 44 17.29 -8.71 27.40
C ALA A 44 16.94 -7.49 28.26
N GLN A 45 16.35 -6.47 27.66
CA GLN A 45 15.99 -5.22 28.35
C GLN A 45 14.64 -4.71 27.86
N GLU A 46 13.77 -4.27 28.78
CA GLU A 46 12.54 -3.57 28.40
C GLU A 46 12.86 -2.17 27.88
N ILE A 47 12.28 -1.82 26.73
CA ILE A 47 12.40 -0.53 26.06
C ILE A 47 11.02 0.01 25.67
N THR A 48 10.99 1.26 25.21
CA THR A 48 9.81 1.87 24.57
C THR A 48 10.05 1.97 23.08
N VAL A 49 9.13 1.46 22.27
CA VAL A 49 9.18 1.56 20.81
C VAL A 49 8.54 2.87 20.35
N TRP A 50 9.33 3.74 19.72
CA TRP A 50 8.87 5.06 19.22
C TRP A 50 8.75 5.14 17.70
N CYS A 51 9.05 4.05 16.98
CA CYS A 51 9.04 3.99 15.52
C CYS A 51 8.14 2.86 14.98
N SER A 52 7.17 2.40 15.78
CA SER A 52 6.20 1.41 15.31
C SER A 52 5.16 2.08 14.42
N ASN A 53 4.73 1.37 13.37
CA ASN A 53 3.59 1.77 12.54
C ASN A 53 2.26 1.15 12.99
N ASP A 54 2.23 0.43 14.11
CA ASP A 54 0.98 0.04 14.77
C ASP A 54 0.39 1.26 15.49
N TYR A 55 -0.02 2.25 14.68
CA TYR A 55 -0.28 3.63 15.11
C TYR A 55 -1.32 3.74 16.21
N LEU A 56 -2.28 2.82 16.23
CA LEU A 56 -3.40 2.79 17.17
C LEU A 56 -3.26 1.68 18.21
N GLY A 57 -2.17 0.88 18.16
CA GLY A 57 -1.99 -0.27 19.04
C GLY A 57 -3.02 -1.38 18.80
N MET A 58 -3.57 -1.48 17.58
CA MET A 58 -4.56 -2.50 17.24
C MET A 58 -3.97 -3.91 17.26
N GLY A 59 -2.65 -4.04 17.09
CA GLY A 59 -1.95 -5.33 17.19
C GLY A 59 -2.00 -5.98 18.58
N GLN A 60 -2.49 -5.29 19.61
CA GLN A 60 -2.75 -5.85 20.94
C GLN A 60 -4.23 -5.78 21.34
N HIS A 61 -5.13 -5.33 20.46
CA HIS A 61 -6.54 -5.16 20.80
C HIS A 61 -7.17 -6.53 21.10
N PRO A 62 -7.91 -6.70 22.20
CA PRO A 62 -8.43 -8.01 22.63
C PRO A 62 -9.32 -8.65 21.56
N ASP A 63 -10.19 -7.88 20.89
CA ASP A 63 -11.08 -8.40 19.85
C ASP A 63 -10.30 -8.89 18.60
N VAL A 64 -9.19 -8.23 18.27
CA VAL A 64 -8.33 -8.65 17.15
C VAL A 64 -7.66 -9.98 17.49
N ILE A 65 -7.09 -10.09 18.70
CA ILE A 65 -6.44 -11.33 19.16
C ILE A 65 -7.44 -12.49 19.22
N ASP A 66 -8.64 -12.25 19.77
CA ASP A 66 -9.69 -13.25 19.89
C ASP A 66 -10.17 -13.73 18.50
N ALA A 67 -10.34 -12.81 17.53
CA ALA A 67 -10.67 -13.17 16.15
C ALA A 67 -9.60 -14.09 15.51
N PHE A 68 -8.31 -13.77 15.70
CA PHE A 68 -7.20 -14.62 15.24
C PHE A 68 -7.22 -16.01 15.88
N GLN A 69 -7.42 -16.09 17.21
CA GLN A 69 -7.47 -17.36 17.94
C GLN A 69 -8.64 -18.23 17.49
N LYS A 70 -9.83 -17.64 17.31
CA LYS A 70 -11.03 -18.33 16.81
C LYS A 70 -10.83 -18.85 15.39
N ALA A 71 -10.29 -18.01 14.50
CA ALA A 71 -10.00 -18.40 13.12
C ALA A 71 -9.01 -19.58 13.07
N ALA A 72 -7.91 -19.50 13.82
CA ALA A 72 -6.91 -20.56 13.89
C ALA A 72 -7.48 -21.87 14.46
N GLY A 73 -8.29 -21.80 15.52
CA GLY A 73 -8.92 -22.97 16.13
C GLY A 73 -9.95 -23.66 15.22
N LYS A 74 -10.63 -22.90 14.35
CA LYS A 74 -11.67 -23.42 13.44
C LYS A 74 -11.12 -23.88 12.09
N MET A 75 -10.12 -23.17 11.55
CA MET A 75 -9.69 -23.30 10.15
C MET A 75 -8.22 -23.69 9.99
N GLY A 76 -7.47 -23.81 11.08
CA GLY A 76 -6.02 -24.04 11.05
C GLY A 76 -5.24 -22.74 10.81
N SER A 77 -3.92 -22.86 10.71
CA SER A 77 -2.98 -21.73 10.72
C SER A 77 -2.78 -21.04 9.36
N GLY A 78 -3.23 -21.65 8.25
CA GLY A 78 -2.97 -21.11 6.91
C GLY A 78 -3.98 -21.59 5.88
N ALA A 79 -4.04 -20.89 4.75
CA ALA A 79 -5.03 -21.13 3.71
C ALA A 79 -4.82 -22.43 2.91
N GLY A 80 -3.58 -22.96 2.88
CA GLY A 80 -3.26 -24.22 2.19
C GLY A 80 -3.20 -24.16 0.66
N GLY A 81 -3.37 -22.98 0.04
CA GLY A 81 -3.23 -22.79 -1.40
C GLY A 81 -3.42 -21.35 -1.85
N THR A 82 -3.38 -21.11 -3.16
CA THR A 82 -3.66 -19.79 -3.76
C THR A 82 -5.15 -19.53 -3.81
N ARG A 83 -5.58 -18.29 -4.11
CA ARG A 83 -7.01 -17.94 -4.22
C ARG A 83 -7.77 -18.88 -5.16
N ASN A 84 -7.15 -19.23 -6.28
CA ASN A 84 -7.75 -20.12 -7.29
C ASN A 84 -7.75 -21.60 -6.86
N ILE A 85 -6.82 -22.03 -6.02
CA ILE A 85 -6.65 -23.44 -5.65
C ILE A 85 -6.75 -23.57 -4.13
N SER A 86 -7.96 -23.79 -3.63
CA SER A 86 -8.32 -24.01 -2.20
C SER A 86 -8.05 -22.87 -1.20
N GLY A 87 -7.37 -21.79 -1.59
CA GLY A 87 -6.94 -20.73 -0.68
C GLY A 87 -7.94 -19.58 -0.45
N THR A 88 -9.11 -19.58 -1.10
CA THR A 88 -10.16 -18.59 -0.82
C THR A 88 -10.99 -19.05 0.37
N SER A 89 -10.76 -18.46 1.54
CA SER A 89 -11.54 -18.69 2.75
C SER A 89 -12.65 -17.64 2.93
N ASN A 90 -13.72 -18.00 3.63
CA ASN A 90 -14.83 -17.08 3.87
C ASN A 90 -14.42 -15.81 4.66
N PRO A 91 -13.54 -15.85 5.69
CA PRO A 91 -13.04 -14.62 6.32
C PRO A 91 -12.33 -13.66 5.36
N LEU A 92 -11.70 -14.18 4.29
CA LEU A 92 -11.08 -13.33 3.28
C LEU A 92 -12.11 -12.64 2.38
N VAL A 93 -13.21 -13.33 2.05
CA VAL A 93 -14.34 -12.75 1.31
C VAL A 93 -15.03 -11.68 2.16
N GLU A 94 -15.25 -11.94 3.44
CA GLU A 94 -15.83 -10.96 4.38
C GLU A 94 -14.93 -9.73 4.53
N LEU A 95 -13.61 -9.93 4.65
CA LEU A 95 -12.65 -8.83 4.66
C LEU A 95 -12.71 -7.97 3.38
N GLU A 96 -12.81 -8.58 2.21
CA GLU A 96 -12.95 -7.84 0.94
C GLU A 96 -14.26 -7.02 0.90
N LEU A 97 -15.36 -7.54 1.45
CA LEU A 97 -16.62 -6.81 1.55
C LEU A 97 -16.54 -5.63 2.53
N GLU A 98 -15.95 -5.84 3.71
CA GLU A 98 -15.73 -4.79 4.72
C GLU A 98 -14.82 -3.67 4.19
N LEU A 99 -13.80 -4.01 3.42
CA LEU A 99 -12.91 -3.03 2.80
C LEU A 99 -13.61 -2.24 1.69
N ALA A 100 -14.44 -2.89 0.88
CA ALA A 100 -15.25 -2.21 -0.12
C ALA A 100 -16.23 -1.22 0.54
N ASP A 101 -16.90 -1.65 1.62
CA ASP A 101 -17.82 -0.82 2.40
C ASP A 101 -17.12 0.36 3.11
N LEU A 102 -15.92 0.15 3.66
CA LEU A 102 -15.13 1.21 4.29
C LEU A 102 -14.85 2.37 3.34
N HIS A 103 -14.53 2.06 2.08
CA HIS A 103 -14.14 3.04 1.07
C HIS A 103 -15.30 3.50 0.16
N ASP A 104 -16.52 3.03 0.43
CA ASP A 104 -17.70 3.24 -0.42
C ASP A 104 -17.42 2.88 -1.90
N LYS A 105 -16.84 1.69 -2.09
CA LYS A 105 -16.50 1.12 -3.41
C LYS A 105 -17.27 -0.16 -3.68
N GLU A 106 -17.37 -0.50 -4.95
CA GLU A 106 -18.11 -1.69 -5.38
C GLU A 106 -17.40 -3.00 -4.95
N ALA A 107 -16.07 -3.01 -4.94
CA ALA A 107 -15.28 -4.20 -4.65
C ALA A 107 -13.91 -3.85 -4.04
N ALA A 108 -13.32 -4.84 -3.36
CA ALA A 108 -11.95 -4.82 -2.88
C ALA A 108 -11.21 -6.11 -3.25
N LEU A 109 -9.89 -6.04 -3.24
CA LEU A 109 -9.01 -7.18 -3.47
C LEU A 109 -7.86 -7.17 -2.46
N VAL A 110 -7.74 -8.24 -1.68
CA VAL A 110 -6.70 -8.38 -0.65
C VAL A 110 -5.45 -9.06 -1.20
N PHE A 111 -4.29 -8.54 -0.79
CA PHE A 111 -2.94 -8.99 -1.09
C PHE A 111 -2.15 -9.27 0.19
N THR A 112 -1.01 -9.93 0.04
CA THR A 112 -0.13 -10.30 1.16
C THR A 112 0.53 -9.11 1.87
N SER A 113 0.63 -7.94 1.21
CA SER A 113 1.14 -6.70 1.80
C SER A 113 0.74 -5.48 0.98
N GLY A 114 0.80 -4.29 1.60
CA GLY A 114 0.67 -2.99 0.92
C GLY A 114 1.72 -2.77 -0.20
N PHE A 115 2.85 -3.48 -0.12
CA PHE A 115 3.86 -3.44 -1.17
C PHE A 115 3.37 -4.18 -2.42
N VAL A 116 2.84 -5.40 -2.23
CA VAL A 116 2.41 -6.26 -3.33
C VAL A 116 1.14 -5.74 -3.98
N SER A 117 0.18 -5.21 -3.21
CA SER A 117 -1.02 -4.54 -3.75
C SER A 117 -0.63 -3.42 -4.72
N ASN A 118 0.25 -2.50 -4.30
CA ASN A 118 0.76 -1.43 -5.15
C ASN A 118 1.48 -1.95 -6.40
N GLU A 119 2.47 -2.83 -6.22
CA GLU A 119 3.28 -3.34 -7.32
C GLU A 119 2.41 -4.05 -8.38
N ALA A 120 1.53 -4.95 -7.94
CA ALA A 120 0.73 -5.80 -8.80
C ALA A 120 -0.40 -5.02 -9.49
N SER A 121 -1.08 -4.13 -8.77
CA SER A 121 -2.22 -3.39 -9.32
C SER A 121 -1.79 -2.30 -10.30
N ILE A 122 -0.83 -1.43 -9.94
CA ILE A 122 -0.35 -0.35 -10.81
C ILE A 122 0.21 -0.94 -12.10
N SER A 123 1.03 -1.99 -12.01
CA SER A 123 1.62 -2.62 -13.19
C SER A 123 0.57 -3.26 -14.10
N THR A 124 -0.45 -3.91 -13.52
CA THR A 124 -1.52 -4.58 -14.27
C THR A 124 -2.46 -3.57 -14.93
N ILE A 125 -2.95 -2.58 -14.17
CA ILE A 125 -3.85 -1.54 -14.68
C ILE A 125 -3.19 -0.82 -15.86
N ALA A 126 -1.96 -0.35 -15.70
CA ALA A 126 -1.27 0.38 -16.76
C ALA A 126 -0.98 -0.46 -18.02
N ARG A 127 -0.79 -1.77 -17.90
CA ARG A 127 -0.63 -2.68 -19.05
C ARG A 127 -1.94 -2.94 -19.80
N LEU A 128 -3.06 -2.98 -19.08
CA LEU A 128 -4.38 -3.17 -19.68
C LEU A 128 -4.90 -1.90 -20.36
N LEU A 129 -4.44 -0.72 -19.91
CA LEU A 129 -4.77 0.56 -20.52
C LEU A 129 -3.95 0.79 -21.82
N PRO A 130 -4.61 1.05 -22.96
CA PRO A 130 -3.92 1.21 -24.24
C PRO A 130 -3.06 2.48 -24.25
N ASN A 131 -1.77 2.34 -24.60
CA ASN A 131 -0.81 3.46 -24.64
C ASN A 131 -0.80 4.29 -23.35
N CYS A 132 -0.92 3.63 -22.19
CA CYS A 132 -0.97 4.28 -20.89
C CYS A 132 0.26 5.15 -20.64
N LEU A 133 0.03 6.37 -20.13
CA LEU A 133 1.04 7.20 -19.50
C LEU A 133 0.81 7.19 -17.99
N ILE A 134 1.81 6.78 -17.22
CA ILE A 134 1.77 6.92 -15.77
C ILE A 134 2.39 8.25 -15.37
N ILE A 135 1.70 9.02 -14.53
CA ILE A 135 2.18 10.29 -13.98
C ILE A 135 2.31 10.11 -12.47
N SER A 136 3.55 10.03 -11.99
CA SER A 136 3.87 9.67 -10.59
C SER A 136 4.41 10.86 -9.83
N ASP A 137 3.98 11.05 -8.59
CA ASP A 137 4.63 11.98 -7.66
C ASP A 137 6.08 11.53 -7.44
N GLU A 138 6.99 12.49 -7.25
CA GLU A 138 8.43 12.21 -7.10
C GLU A 138 8.78 11.53 -5.79
N LEU A 139 7.96 11.67 -4.74
CA LEU A 139 8.19 11.06 -3.43
C LEU A 139 7.37 9.79 -3.18
N ASN A 140 6.68 9.28 -4.19
CA ASN A 140 5.91 8.04 -4.07
C ASN A 140 6.74 6.89 -3.53
N HIS A 141 6.08 6.07 -2.70
CA HIS A 141 6.67 4.93 -2.04
C HIS A 141 7.29 3.93 -3.02
N ALA A 142 8.31 3.21 -2.55
CA ALA A 142 9.07 2.27 -3.36
C ALA A 142 8.20 1.20 -4.04
N SER A 143 7.12 0.75 -3.39
CA SER A 143 6.16 -0.20 -3.97
C SER A 143 5.47 0.35 -5.21
N MET A 144 5.05 1.62 -5.17
CA MET A 144 4.44 2.30 -6.30
C MET A 144 5.45 2.46 -7.43
N ILE A 145 6.68 2.91 -7.12
CA ILE A 145 7.77 3.03 -8.09
C ILE A 145 8.04 1.68 -8.79
N GLU A 146 8.05 0.58 -8.05
CA GLU A 146 8.23 -0.76 -8.61
C GLU A 146 7.05 -1.19 -9.49
N GLY A 147 5.81 -0.90 -9.10
CA GLY A 147 4.62 -1.10 -9.96
C GLY A 147 4.71 -0.31 -11.26
N VAL A 148 5.07 0.98 -11.19
CA VAL A 148 5.29 1.83 -12.37
C VAL A 148 6.39 1.25 -13.26
N ARG A 149 7.53 0.84 -12.70
CA ARG A 149 8.63 0.24 -13.47
C ARG A 149 8.22 -1.07 -14.13
N ARG A 150 7.55 -1.97 -13.41
CA ARG A 150 7.11 -3.27 -13.92
C ARG A 150 6.04 -3.14 -14.98
N SER A 151 5.23 -2.07 -14.98
CA SER A 151 4.23 -1.85 -16.03
C SER A 151 4.83 -1.86 -17.44
N GLY A 152 6.05 -1.32 -17.61
CA GLY A 152 6.64 -1.04 -18.91
C GLY A 152 6.02 0.14 -19.65
N ALA A 153 5.03 0.82 -19.06
CA ALA A 153 4.40 2.01 -19.62
C ALA A 153 5.35 3.21 -19.62
N GLU A 154 5.10 4.19 -20.50
CA GLU A 154 5.79 5.47 -20.39
C GLU A 154 5.42 6.12 -19.05
N LYS A 155 6.40 6.73 -18.38
CA LYS A 155 6.17 7.47 -17.14
C LYS A 155 6.67 8.91 -17.22
N LYS A 156 5.96 9.81 -16.56
CA LYS A 156 6.44 11.15 -16.18
C LYS A 156 6.40 11.27 -14.67
N ILE A 157 7.37 11.99 -14.12
CA ILE A 157 7.44 12.29 -12.69
C ILE A 157 7.05 13.76 -12.53
N PHE A 158 6.02 14.04 -11.75
CA PHE A 158 5.70 15.41 -11.36
C PHE A 158 6.38 15.74 -10.02
N ARG A 159 6.65 17.02 -9.79
CA ARG A 159 7.32 17.47 -8.57
C ARG A 159 6.35 17.29 -7.41
N HIS A 160 6.88 17.00 -6.24
CA HIS A 160 6.11 16.61 -5.08
C HIS A 160 5.02 17.65 -4.77
N ASN A 161 3.77 17.21 -4.76
CA ASN A 161 2.58 18.06 -4.55
C ASN A 161 2.44 19.26 -5.52
N ASP A 162 3.21 19.33 -6.61
CA ASP A 162 3.17 20.41 -7.60
C ASP A 162 2.07 20.16 -8.64
N VAL A 163 0.86 20.59 -8.29
CA VAL A 163 -0.34 20.49 -9.12
C VAL A 163 -0.16 21.19 -10.48
N ALA A 164 0.60 22.29 -10.55
CA ALA A 164 0.84 23.01 -11.80
C ALA A 164 1.75 22.20 -12.74
N HIS A 165 2.76 21.53 -12.19
CA HIS A 165 3.59 20.61 -12.97
C HIS A 165 2.77 19.42 -13.46
N LEU A 166 1.94 18.83 -12.59
CA LEU A 166 1.02 17.76 -12.97
C LEU A 166 0.12 18.18 -14.14
N GLU A 167 -0.50 19.37 -14.06
CA GLU A 167 -1.33 19.90 -15.14
C GLU A 167 -0.55 20.06 -16.45
N SER A 168 0.69 20.56 -16.42
CA SER A 168 1.50 20.70 -17.64
C SER A 168 1.78 19.35 -18.32
N LEU A 169 1.99 18.28 -17.54
CA LEU A 169 2.21 16.93 -18.05
C LEU A 169 0.92 16.32 -18.63
N LEU A 170 -0.21 16.57 -17.97
CA LEU A 170 -1.54 16.16 -18.45
C LEU A 170 -1.91 16.86 -19.77
N GLN A 171 -1.65 18.17 -19.87
CA GLN A 171 -1.85 18.93 -21.11
C GLN A 171 -1.00 18.38 -22.26
N ALA A 172 0.28 18.11 -22.01
CA ALA A 172 1.19 17.57 -23.01
C ALA A 172 0.79 16.16 -23.48
N ALA A 173 0.17 15.36 -22.60
CA ALA A 173 -0.32 14.03 -22.95
C ALA A 173 -1.59 14.03 -23.80
N GLY A 174 -2.29 15.17 -23.90
CA GLY A 174 -3.60 15.29 -24.57
C GLY A 174 -4.71 14.53 -23.85
N ARG A 175 -5.97 14.68 -24.28
CA ARG A 175 -7.13 14.06 -23.60
C ARG A 175 -7.32 12.57 -23.91
N GLU A 176 -7.05 12.16 -25.15
CA GLU A 176 -7.37 10.81 -25.67
C GLU A 176 -6.47 9.68 -25.16
N ARG A 177 -5.22 9.99 -24.79
CA ARG A 177 -4.27 8.96 -24.32
C ARG A 177 -4.73 8.37 -22.98
N ALA A 178 -4.62 7.07 -22.73
CA ALA A 178 -4.88 6.58 -21.37
C ALA A 178 -3.84 7.15 -20.38
N LYS A 179 -4.29 7.56 -19.20
CA LYS A 179 -3.45 8.19 -18.17
C LYS A 179 -3.79 7.63 -16.81
N LEU A 180 -2.76 7.38 -16.01
CA LEU A 180 -2.89 6.95 -14.62
C LEU A 180 -2.05 7.89 -13.74
N ILE A 181 -2.71 8.68 -12.89
CA ILE A 181 -2.05 9.51 -11.89
C ILE A 181 -1.90 8.67 -10.62
N VAL A 182 -0.67 8.53 -10.14
CA VAL A 182 -0.35 7.74 -8.93
C VAL A 182 0.27 8.65 -7.88
N PHE A 183 -0.30 8.69 -6.67
CA PHE A 183 0.15 9.56 -5.56
C PHE A 183 -0.22 8.99 -4.19
N GLU A 184 0.39 9.48 -3.11
CA GLU A 184 0.03 9.14 -1.73
C GLU A 184 -0.92 10.19 -1.15
N SER A 185 -1.80 9.79 -0.23
CA SER A 185 -2.58 10.72 0.58
C SER A 185 -1.73 11.40 1.65
N VAL A 186 -0.97 10.60 2.43
CA VAL A 186 -0.05 11.02 3.49
C VAL A 186 1.31 10.41 3.21
N TYR A 187 2.33 11.24 2.98
CA TYR A 187 3.66 10.76 2.63
C TYR A 187 4.43 10.29 3.86
N SER A 188 4.92 9.05 3.81
CA SER A 188 5.41 8.31 4.99
C SER A 188 6.55 8.97 5.79
N MET A 189 7.43 9.72 5.13
CA MET A 189 8.64 10.28 5.75
C MET A 189 8.45 11.73 6.21
N ASP A 190 7.78 12.55 5.39
CA ASP A 190 7.61 13.98 5.64
C ASP A 190 6.29 14.30 6.38
N GLY A 191 5.30 13.39 6.31
CA GLY A 191 4.03 13.48 7.03
C GLY A 191 3.07 14.53 6.46
N ASP A 192 3.37 15.09 5.29
CA ASP A 192 2.52 16.02 4.58
C ASP A 192 1.39 15.30 3.82
N ILE A 193 0.37 16.07 3.45
CA ILE A 193 -0.87 15.56 2.85
C ILE A 193 -1.00 16.12 1.43
N ALA A 194 -1.29 15.24 0.47
CA ALA A 194 -1.45 15.63 -0.92
C ALA A 194 -2.64 16.60 -1.15
N PRO A 195 -2.56 17.46 -2.17
CA PRO A 195 -3.68 18.29 -2.62
C PRO A 195 -4.71 17.44 -3.42
N ILE A 196 -5.36 16.49 -2.76
CA ILE A 196 -6.21 15.45 -3.38
C ILE A 196 -7.29 16.08 -4.27
N LYS A 197 -8.02 17.08 -3.75
CA LYS A 197 -9.07 17.75 -4.50
C LYS A 197 -8.55 18.30 -5.84
N GLN A 198 -7.42 18.99 -5.82
CA GLN A 198 -6.84 19.59 -7.02
C GLN A 198 -6.37 18.52 -8.02
N ILE A 199 -5.77 17.42 -7.54
CA ILE A 199 -5.34 16.30 -8.38
C ILE A 199 -6.54 15.67 -9.07
N VAL A 200 -7.63 15.40 -8.34
CA VAL A 200 -8.85 14.81 -8.89
C VAL A 200 -9.56 15.76 -9.86
N ASP A 201 -9.63 17.07 -9.55
CA ASP A 201 -10.17 18.08 -10.47
C ASP A 201 -9.42 18.09 -11.81
N LEU A 202 -8.09 17.88 -11.80
CA LEU A 202 -7.28 17.72 -13.02
C LEU A 202 -7.52 16.37 -13.70
N ALA A 203 -7.64 15.29 -12.93
CA ALA A 203 -7.89 13.96 -13.47
C ALA A 203 -9.19 13.93 -14.30
N GLU A 204 -10.27 14.50 -13.76
CA GLU A 204 -11.55 14.64 -14.46
C GLU A 204 -11.43 15.53 -15.71
N ARG A 205 -10.76 16.69 -15.58
CA ARG A 205 -10.56 17.63 -16.70
C ARG A 205 -9.82 16.99 -17.87
N TYR A 206 -8.75 16.25 -17.59
CA TYR A 206 -7.88 15.67 -18.59
C TYR A 206 -8.15 14.20 -18.91
N ASN A 207 -9.22 13.61 -18.35
CA ASN A 207 -9.60 12.21 -18.53
C ASN A 207 -8.46 11.25 -18.15
N ALA A 208 -8.03 11.32 -16.89
CA ALA A 208 -7.04 10.43 -16.30
C ALA A 208 -7.66 9.63 -15.15
N MET A 209 -7.25 8.38 -15.00
CA MET A 209 -7.55 7.59 -13.80
C MET A 209 -6.67 8.03 -12.64
N THR A 210 -7.18 7.88 -11.43
CA THR A 210 -6.51 8.19 -10.17
C THR A 210 -6.27 6.92 -9.36
N TYR A 211 -5.08 6.82 -8.82
CA TYR A 211 -4.68 5.77 -7.90
C TYR A 211 -4.04 6.46 -6.70
N ILE A 212 -4.66 6.33 -5.53
CA ILE A 212 -4.15 6.91 -4.30
C ILE A 212 -3.74 5.81 -3.33
N ASP A 213 -2.55 5.96 -2.75
CA ASP A 213 -2.08 5.15 -1.63
C ASP A 213 -2.47 5.86 -0.31
N GLU A 214 -3.32 5.18 0.48
CA GLU A 214 -3.81 5.63 1.79
C GLU A 214 -3.21 4.82 2.94
N VAL A 215 -2.09 4.13 2.71
CA VAL A 215 -1.42 3.26 3.70
C VAL A 215 -1.10 3.97 5.02
N HIS A 216 -0.74 5.25 4.97
CA HIS A 216 -0.43 6.09 6.13
C HIS A 216 -1.63 6.91 6.62
N ALA A 217 -2.84 6.59 6.16
CA ALA A 217 -4.06 7.31 6.51
C ALA A 217 -5.20 6.40 6.99
N VAL A 218 -5.38 5.23 6.36
CA VAL A 218 -6.44 4.28 6.73
C VAL A 218 -6.35 3.88 8.20
N GLY A 219 -7.51 3.75 8.84
CA GLY A 219 -7.70 3.56 10.27
C GLY A 219 -7.60 4.84 11.11
N MET A 220 -7.00 5.92 10.60
CA MET A 220 -6.68 7.11 11.41
C MET A 220 -7.44 8.38 11.01
N TYR A 221 -7.84 8.52 9.75
CA TYR A 221 -8.50 9.71 9.23
C TYR A 221 -9.87 9.39 8.64
N GLY A 222 -10.76 10.38 8.67
CA GLY A 222 -12.16 10.24 8.28
C GLY A 222 -13.02 9.67 9.41
N PRO A 223 -14.34 9.87 9.36
CA PRO A 223 -15.26 9.47 10.44
C PRO A 223 -15.28 7.96 10.70
N ARG A 224 -14.97 7.11 9.70
CA ARG A 224 -14.91 5.66 9.84
C ARG A 224 -13.49 5.11 9.75
N GLY A 225 -12.49 5.96 9.55
CA GLY A 225 -11.11 5.54 9.33
C GLY A 225 -10.82 5.15 7.88
N GLY A 226 -11.60 5.62 6.91
CA GLY A 226 -11.41 5.37 5.48
C GLY A 226 -10.21 6.10 4.87
N GLY A 227 -9.63 7.08 5.58
CA GLY A 227 -8.46 7.83 5.13
C GLY A 227 -8.74 9.31 4.89
N ILE A 228 -7.82 9.99 4.21
CA ILE A 228 -7.93 11.41 3.87
C ILE A 228 -9.04 11.64 2.85
N THR A 229 -9.21 10.74 1.88
CA THR A 229 -10.31 10.83 0.91
C THR A 229 -11.68 10.77 1.59
N GLU A 230 -11.85 9.94 2.63
CA GLU A 230 -13.07 9.94 3.45
C GLU A 230 -13.22 11.25 4.22
N ARG A 231 -12.15 11.72 4.88
CA ARG A 231 -12.13 12.99 5.64
C ARG A 231 -12.56 14.19 4.78
N GLU A 232 -12.16 14.21 3.51
CA GLU A 232 -12.42 15.31 2.59
C GLU A 232 -13.68 15.12 1.74
N GLY A 233 -14.36 13.98 1.84
CA GLY A 233 -15.54 13.66 1.02
C GLY A 233 -15.20 13.54 -0.47
N LEU A 234 -14.07 12.91 -0.78
CA LEU A 234 -13.54 12.73 -2.14
C LEU A 234 -13.36 11.25 -2.53
N ALA A 235 -13.66 10.30 -1.63
CA ALA A 235 -13.46 8.87 -1.87
C ALA A 235 -14.19 8.40 -3.14
N ASP A 236 -15.41 8.86 -3.38
CA ASP A 236 -16.22 8.56 -4.56
C ASP A 236 -15.56 9.00 -5.88
N ARG A 237 -14.76 10.07 -5.86
CA ARG A 237 -14.08 10.63 -7.04
C ARG A 237 -12.71 10.01 -7.34
N ILE A 238 -12.24 9.09 -6.50
CA ILE A 238 -11.01 8.33 -6.72
C ILE A 238 -11.31 7.01 -7.40
N ASP A 239 -10.57 6.64 -8.44
CA ASP A 239 -10.82 5.36 -9.14
C ASP A 239 -10.34 4.16 -8.33
N ILE A 240 -9.13 4.26 -7.76
CA ILE A 240 -8.53 3.21 -6.94
C ILE A 240 -7.94 3.77 -5.65
N ILE A 241 -8.38 3.21 -4.53
CA ILE A 241 -7.79 3.46 -3.21
C ILE A 241 -7.04 2.20 -2.78
N GLU A 242 -5.74 2.35 -2.54
CA GLU A 242 -4.87 1.32 -1.98
C GLU A 242 -4.65 1.58 -0.48
N GLY A 243 -4.56 0.51 0.30
CA GLY A 243 -4.28 0.61 1.72
C GLY A 243 -3.59 -0.62 2.29
N THR A 244 -3.18 -0.53 3.55
CA THR A 244 -2.55 -1.64 4.29
C THR A 244 -3.37 -2.09 5.48
N LEU A 245 -3.26 -3.38 5.80
CA LEU A 245 -3.73 -3.96 7.06
C LEU A 245 -2.65 -3.98 8.15
N ALA A 246 -1.39 -3.65 7.78
CA ALA A 246 -0.21 -3.85 8.61
C ALA A 246 0.23 -2.63 9.45
N LYS A 247 -0.56 -1.56 9.45
CA LYS A 247 -0.26 -0.32 10.19
C LYS A 247 -1.34 -0.01 11.23
N ALA A 248 -2.20 0.97 11.01
CA ALA A 248 -3.23 1.35 11.97
C ALA A 248 -4.19 0.20 12.32
N PHE A 249 -4.48 -0.69 11.37
CA PHE A 249 -5.29 -1.90 11.61
C PHE A 249 -4.55 -3.01 12.38
N GLY A 250 -3.22 -2.92 12.54
CA GLY A 250 -2.46 -3.74 13.48
C GLY A 250 -2.24 -5.21 13.08
N THR A 251 -2.47 -5.60 11.83
CA THR A 251 -2.36 -6.98 11.36
C THR A 251 -1.34 -7.13 10.23
N LEU A 252 -1.67 -7.80 9.12
CA LEU A 252 -0.81 -8.01 7.97
C LEU A 252 -1.65 -8.06 6.69
N GLY A 253 -1.13 -7.48 5.61
CA GLY A 253 -1.78 -7.47 4.31
C GLY A 253 -1.82 -6.08 3.66
N GLY A 254 -2.27 -6.06 2.43
CA GLY A 254 -2.60 -4.86 1.67
C GLY A 254 -3.84 -5.09 0.84
N TYR A 255 -4.41 -4.05 0.27
CA TYR A 255 -5.60 -4.18 -0.55
C TYR A 255 -5.72 -3.02 -1.52
N ILE A 256 -6.50 -3.22 -2.58
CA ILE A 256 -7.05 -2.14 -3.39
C ILE A 256 -8.57 -2.20 -3.33
N THR A 257 -9.23 -1.05 -3.48
CA THR A 257 -10.68 -0.93 -3.67
C THR A 257 -10.95 -0.11 -4.93
N GLY A 258 -12.09 -0.37 -5.57
CA GLY A 258 -12.47 0.31 -6.81
C GLY A 258 -13.77 -0.22 -7.39
N THR A 259 -14.00 0.04 -8.67
CA THR A 259 -15.13 -0.58 -9.38
C THR A 259 -14.91 -2.09 -9.53
N SER A 260 -16.02 -2.84 -9.60
CA SER A 260 -15.99 -4.29 -9.78
C SER A 260 -15.19 -4.69 -11.01
N ALA A 261 -15.28 -3.90 -12.09
CA ALA A 261 -14.56 -4.14 -13.32
C ALA A 261 -13.03 -4.03 -13.17
N VAL A 262 -12.53 -3.00 -12.46
CA VAL A 262 -11.09 -2.85 -12.24
C VAL A 262 -10.57 -3.94 -11.30
N ILE A 263 -11.31 -4.22 -10.22
CA ILE A 263 -10.94 -5.28 -9.28
C ILE A 263 -10.91 -6.65 -9.96
N ASP A 264 -11.91 -6.96 -10.79
CA ASP A 264 -11.95 -8.21 -11.57
C ASP A 264 -10.83 -8.30 -12.61
N ALA A 265 -10.48 -7.18 -13.25
CA ALA A 265 -9.35 -7.14 -14.17
C ALA A 265 -8.04 -7.40 -13.43
N VAL A 266 -7.81 -6.74 -12.30
CA VAL A 266 -6.57 -6.93 -11.51
C VAL A 266 -6.49 -8.38 -11.00
N ARG A 267 -7.53 -8.94 -10.38
CA ARG A 267 -7.49 -10.32 -9.87
C ARG A 267 -7.26 -11.37 -10.97
N SER A 268 -7.66 -11.07 -12.21
CA SER A 268 -7.56 -12.01 -13.34
C SER A 268 -6.25 -11.91 -14.11
N TYR A 269 -5.55 -10.77 -14.04
CA TYR A 269 -4.35 -10.51 -14.84
C TYR A 269 -3.07 -10.27 -14.02
N ALA A 270 -3.17 -10.00 -12.72
CA ALA A 270 -2.02 -9.68 -11.89
C ALA A 270 -1.29 -10.96 -11.43
N PRO A 271 -0.08 -11.26 -11.94
CA PRO A 271 0.65 -12.46 -11.51
C PRO A 271 1.13 -12.39 -10.05
N GLY A 272 1.22 -11.19 -9.46
CA GLY A 272 1.49 -11.04 -8.02
C GLY A 272 0.31 -11.39 -7.11
N PHE A 273 -0.89 -11.54 -7.68
CA PHE A 273 -2.10 -11.97 -6.97
C PHE A 273 -2.38 -13.48 -7.14
N ILE A 274 -2.27 -13.98 -8.37
CA ILE A 274 -2.66 -15.34 -8.78
C ILE A 274 -1.74 -16.39 -8.16
#